data_AF-Q2XT06-F1
#
_entry.id   AF-Q2XT06-F1
#
_cell.length_a   1.000
_cell.length_b   1.000
_cell.length_c   1.000
_cell.angle_alpha   90.00
_cell.angle_beta   90.00
_cell.angle_gamma   90.00
#
_symmetry.space_group_name_H-M   'P 1'
#
loop_
_entity.id
_entity.type
_entity.pdbx_description
1 polymer ?
#
loop_
_entity_poly.entity_id
_entity_poly.type
_entity_poly.pdbx_seq_one_letter_code
_entity_poly.pdbx_strand_id
1 'polypeptide(L)'
;AFDTIPHKKLVEVISQVLKPESQTVYGIRWYAVIMITPTGKARKLYKRHVSTFEDFIPDMKQFVSKLQERTSLRNAIVVEQRFLLNCYSLILQCLTFNENSSTLFTFFLQMLHNNILEIGHRYYIQCSGIPQGSILSTLLCSLCYGDME
;
A
#
# COMPACT_ATOMS: atom_id res chain seq x y z
N ALA A 1 6.37 -8.94 -20.93
CA ALA A 1 5.20 -9.14 -20.04
C ALA A 1 4.55 -7.80 -19.72
N PHE A 2 5.26 -6.85 -19.10
CA PHE A 2 4.67 -5.58 -18.68
C PHE A 2 4.12 -4.71 -19.82
N ASP A 3 4.85 -4.57 -20.93
CA ASP A 3 4.52 -3.61 -22.00
C ASP A 3 3.35 -4.06 -22.90
N THR A 4 2.99 -5.34 -22.82
CA THR A 4 1.99 -5.98 -23.69
C THR A 4 0.58 -5.98 -23.12
N ILE A 5 0.40 -5.60 -21.84
CA ILE A 5 -0.91 -5.65 -21.19
C ILE A 5 -1.75 -4.44 -21.61
N PRO A 6 -2.95 -4.62 -22.20
CA PRO A 6 -3.81 -3.51 -22.57
C PRO A 6 -4.28 -2.72 -21.34
N HIS A 7 -4.30 -1.38 -21.44
CA HIS A 7 -4.82 -0.53 -20.34
C HIS A 7 -6.24 -0.90 -19.94
N LYS A 8 -7.10 -1.28 -20.89
CA LYS A 8 -8.46 -1.74 -20.59
C LYS A 8 -8.48 -2.91 -19.59
N LYS A 9 -7.58 -3.88 -19.77
CA LYS A 9 -7.45 -5.04 -18.87
C LYS A 9 -6.92 -4.63 -17.50
N LEU A 10 -5.94 -3.71 -17.46
CA LEU A 10 -5.43 -3.15 -16.21
C LEU A 10 -6.54 -2.45 -15.41
N VAL A 11 -7.35 -1.62 -16.08
CA VAL A 11 -8.47 -0.90 -15.46
C VAL A 11 -9.52 -1.87 -14.94
N GLU A 12 -9.88 -2.89 -15.72
CA GLU A 12 -10.83 -3.93 -15.33
C GLU A 12 -10.37 -4.67 -14.07
N VAL A 13 -9.17 -5.23 -14.08
CA VAL A 13 -8.60 -5.98 -12.95
C VAL A 13 -8.52 -5.11 -11.71
N ILE A 14 -8.06 -3.86 -11.84
CA ILE A 14 -7.93 -2.96 -10.69
C ILE A 14 -9.29 -2.51 -10.15
N SER A 15 -10.29 -2.35 -11.02
CA SER A 15 -11.67 -2.09 -10.58
C SER A 15 -12.24 -3.25 -9.78
N GLN A 16 -11.98 -4.49 -10.19
CA GLN A 16 -12.45 -5.69 -9.47
C GLN A 16 -11.75 -5.86 -8.12
N VAL A 17 -10.46 -5.51 -8.03
CA VAL A 17 -9.68 -5.59 -6.79
C VAL A 17 -10.08 -4.50 -5.79
N LEU A 18 -10.19 -3.25 -6.24
CA LEU A 18 -10.45 -2.12 -5.35
C LEU A 18 -11.93 -1.88 -5.07
N LYS A 19 -12.83 -2.25 -6.00
CA LYS A 19 -14.28 -2.00 -5.91
C LYS A 19 -14.58 -0.55 -5.53
N PRO A 20 -14.27 0.44 -6.39
CA PRO A 20 -14.41 1.86 -6.06
C PRO A 20 -15.82 2.24 -5.58
N GLU A 21 -16.86 1.54 -6.04
CA GLU A 21 -18.26 1.69 -5.62
C GLU A 21 -18.52 1.33 -4.15
N SER A 22 -17.67 0.47 -3.56
CA SER A 22 -17.81 0.07 -2.15
C SER A 22 -17.41 1.17 -1.16
N GLN A 23 -16.72 2.22 -1.63
CA GLN A 23 -16.19 3.31 -0.81
C GLN A 23 -15.40 2.82 0.42
N THR A 24 -14.73 1.67 0.31
CA THR A 24 -13.95 1.09 1.40
C THR A 24 -12.88 2.09 1.85
N VAL A 25 -12.86 2.40 3.14
CA VAL A 25 -11.87 3.29 3.75
C VAL A 25 -10.72 2.46 4.32
N TYR A 26 -9.50 2.83 3.96
CA TYR A 26 -8.28 2.17 4.43
C TYR A 26 -7.59 3.03 5.49
N GLY A 27 -7.25 2.41 6.62
CA GLY A 27 -6.41 2.99 7.66
C GLY A 27 -4.99 2.45 7.56
N ILE A 28 -4.01 3.34 7.62
CA ILE A 28 -2.59 2.96 7.66
C ILE A 28 -2.03 3.24 9.06
N ARG A 29 -1.66 2.17 9.77
CA ARG A 29 -0.95 2.23 11.06
C ARG A 29 0.55 2.16 10.85
N TRP A 30 1.28 3.13 11.38
CA TRP A 30 2.75 3.17 11.32
C TRP A 30 3.33 2.73 12.65
N TYR A 31 4.33 1.84 12.62
CA TYR A 31 4.95 1.35 13.85
C TYR A 31 6.42 0.97 13.65
N ALA A 32 7.23 1.17 14.68
CA ALA A 32 8.56 0.61 14.77
C ALA A 32 8.55 -0.73 15.50
N VAL A 33 9.37 -1.65 15.02
CA VAL A 33 9.76 -2.85 15.75
C VAL A 33 11.22 -2.69 16.14
N ILE A 34 11.48 -2.66 17.43
CA ILE A 34 12.83 -2.55 18.00
C ILE A 34 13.18 -3.90 18.61
N MET A 35 14.30 -4.48 18.20
CA MET A 35 14.73 -5.81 18.66
C MET A 35 16.24 -5.87 18.81
N ILE A 36 16.73 -6.79 19.63
CA ILE A 36 18.16 -7.09 19.74
C ILE A 36 18.50 -8.22 18.77
N THR A 37 19.50 -8.00 17.91
CA THR A 37 20.00 -9.05 17.00
C THR A 37 20.77 -10.12 17.78
N PRO A 38 20.99 -11.31 17.20
CA PRO A 38 21.85 -12.32 17.82
C PRO A 38 23.26 -11.83 18.17
N THR A 39 23.73 -10.78 17.48
CA THR A 39 25.03 -10.12 17.75
C THR A 39 24.97 -9.10 18.89
N GLY A 40 23.88 -9.01 19.64
CA GLY A 40 23.67 -8.06 20.74
C GLY A 40 23.41 -6.62 20.31
N LYS A 41 23.24 -6.34 19.02
CA LYS A 41 23.03 -4.97 18.52
C LYS A 41 21.54 -4.64 18.47
N ALA A 42 21.18 -3.43 18.86
CA ALA A 42 19.82 -2.94 18.66
C ALA A 42 19.54 -2.71 17.17
N ARG A 43 18.43 -3.25 16.68
CA ARG A 43 17.91 -3.04 15.32
C ARG A 43 16.51 -2.46 15.40
N LYS A 44 16.26 -1.45 14.59
CA LYS A 44 14.96 -0.80 14.44
C LYS A 44 14.44 -1.01 13.01
N LEU A 45 13.22 -1.50 12.88
CA LEU A 45 12.50 -1.69 11.62
C LEU A 45 11.26 -0.81 11.60
N TYR A 46 11.05 -0.08 10.51
CA TYR A 46 9.87 0.74 10.30
C TYR A 46 8.87 -0.05 9.46
N LYS A 47 7.65 -0.20 9.96
CA LYS A 47 6.59 -0.99 9.32
C LYS A 47 5.30 -0.20 9.23
N ARG A 48 4.51 -0.58 8.24
CA ARG A 48 3.15 -0.08 8.00
C ARG A 48 2.21 -1.27 8.01
N HIS A 49 1.04 -1.12 8.63
CA HIS A 49 -0.05 -2.07 8.57
C HIS A 49 -1.26 -1.36 7.98
N VAL A 50 -1.90 -1.98 7.00
CA VAL A 50 -3.12 -1.47 6.37
C VAL A 50 -4.28 -2.33 6.85
N SER A 51 -5.37 -1.69 7.27
CA SER A 51 -6.63 -2.33 7.61
C SER A 51 -7.80 -1.56 7.03
N THR A 52 -8.92 -2.22 6.78
CA THR A 52 -10.20 -1.54 6.57
C THR A 52 -10.68 -0.94 7.91
N PHE A 53 -11.77 -0.17 7.88
CA PHE A 53 -12.43 0.27 9.10
C PHE A 53 -12.94 -0.91 9.95
N GLU A 54 -13.48 -1.95 9.30
CA GLU A 54 -14.04 -3.13 9.98
C GLU A 54 -12.95 -4.01 10.61
N ASP A 55 -11.79 -4.13 9.93
CA ASP A 55 -10.66 -4.93 10.41
C ASP A 55 -9.76 -4.19 11.41
N PHE A 56 -10.05 -2.90 11.65
CA PHE A 56 -9.20 -2.07 12.47
C PHE A 56 -9.21 -2.53 13.93
N ILE A 57 -8.02 -2.72 14.51
CA ILE A 57 -7.83 -3.09 15.91
C ILE A 57 -7.27 -1.88 16.63
N PRO A 58 -8.08 -1.13 17.41
CA PRO A 58 -7.60 0.08 18.07
C PRO A 58 -6.57 -0.22 19.16
N ASP A 59 -6.85 -1.23 19.97
CA ASP A 59 -6.02 -1.60 21.11
C ASP A 59 -4.66 -2.17 20.67
N MET A 60 -3.59 -1.57 21.16
CA MET A 60 -2.23 -1.92 20.75
C MET A 60 -1.83 -3.32 21.23
N LYS A 61 -2.33 -3.76 22.40
CA LYS A 61 -2.02 -5.09 22.92
C LYS A 61 -2.63 -6.16 22.03
N GLN A 62 -3.91 -6.04 21.67
CA GLN A 62 -4.59 -6.93 20.73
C GLN A 62 -3.93 -6.90 19.34
N PHE A 63 -3.55 -5.72 18.84
CA PHE A 63 -2.84 -5.59 17.57
C PHE A 63 -1.52 -6.37 17.58
N VAL A 64 -0.71 -6.22 18.64
CA VAL A 64 0.57 -6.94 18.78
C VAL A 64 0.35 -8.44 18.92
N SER A 65 -0.68 -8.89 19.65
CA SER A 65 -1.03 -10.32 19.73
C SER A 65 -1.31 -10.91 18.36
N LYS A 66 -2.17 -10.27 17.55
CA LYS A 66 -2.43 -10.75 16.17
C LYS A 66 -1.18 -10.66 15.28
N LEU A 67 -0.35 -9.64 15.48
CA LEU A 67 0.92 -9.51 14.74
C LEU A 67 1.88 -10.66 15.07
N GLN A 68 1.93 -11.11 16.32
CA GLN A 68 2.74 -12.24 16.77
C GLN A 68 2.22 -13.58 16.23
N GLU A 69 0.91 -13.75 16.06
CA GLU A 69 0.33 -14.95 15.43
C GLU A 69 0.70 -15.06 13.95
N ARG A 70 0.74 -13.91 13.24
CA ARG A 70 0.95 -13.86 11.78
C ARG A 70 2.42 -13.73 11.37
N THR A 71 3.33 -13.42 12.30
CA THR A 71 4.73 -13.12 11.99
C THR A 71 5.68 -13.73 13.01
N SER A 72 6.98 -13.76 12.71
CA SER A 72 8.00 -14.26 13.65
C SER A 72 8.41 -13.23 14.72
N LEU A 73 7.50 -12.36 15.18
CA LEU A 73 7.80 -11.32 16.17
C LEU A 73 8.12 -11.94 17.53
N ARG A 74 9.36 -11.78 18.01
CA ARG A 74 9.84 -12.27 19.31
C ARG A 74 10.88 -11.31 19.87
N ASN A 75 10.93 -11.18 21.20
CA ASN A 75 11.92 -10.35 21.92
C ASN A 75 12.03 -8.93 21.33
N ALA A 76 10.88 -8.32 21.05
CA ALA A 76 10.80 -7.05 20.35
C ALA A 76 9.84 -6.09 21.06
N ILE A 77 10.17 -4.81 21.00
CA ILE A 77 9.33 -3.71 21.45
C ILE A 77 8.66 -3.13 20.21
N VAL A 78 7.33 -3.11 20.22
CA VAL A 78 6.53 -2.48 19.17
C VAL A 78 6.09 -1.12 19.65
N VAL A 79 6.47 -0.08 18.92
CA VAL A 79 6.13 1.31 19.24
C VAL A 79 5.33 1.89 18.09
N GLU A 80 4.09 2.24 18.35
CA GLU A 80 3.28 2.98 17.37
C GLU A 80 3.91 4.35 17.09
N GLN A 81 4.02 4.70 15.81
CA GLN A 81 4.62 5.95 15.37
C GLN A 81 3.52 6.97 15.10
N ARG A 82 3.50 8.04 15.91
CA ARG A 82 2.75 9.25 15.58
C ARG A 82 3.50 10.03 14.51
N PHE A 83 2.86 10.30 13.38
CA PHE A 83 3.29 11.38 12.50
C PHE A 83 2.57 12.65 12.96
N LEU A 84 3.30 13.51 13.66
CA LEU A 84 2.82 14.83 14.08
C LEU A 84 2.81 15.73 12.85
N LEU A 85 1.64 15.92 12.24
CA LEU A 85 1.37 17.10 11.42
C LEU A 85 0.15 17.80 12.03
N ASN A 86 0.30 19.09 12.24
CA ASN A 86 -0.62 20.00 12.92
C ASN A 86 -2.10 19.74 12.58
N CYS A 87 -2.89 19.30 13.57
CA CYS A 87 -4.16 19.92 14.01
C CYS A 87 -5.09 18.95 14.78
N TYR A 88 -5.76 19.57 15.74
CA TYR A 88 -6.81 19.18 16.68
C TYR A 88 -7.55 17.83 16.50
N SER A 89 -7.35 16.94 17.48
CA SER A 89 -8.32 16.03 18.13
C SER A 89 -7.64 14.69 18.43
N LEU A 90 -7.40 14.44 19.72
CA LEU A 90 -6.78 13.23 20.26
C LEU A 90 -7.63 12.02 19.89
N ILE A 91 -7.14 11.20 18.93
CA ILE A 91 -7.34 9.76 18.67
C ILE A 91 -7.16 9.47 17.16
N LEU A 92 -7.40 10.44 16.28
CA LEU A 92 -7.27 10.26 14.81
C LEU A 92 -5.84 10.39 14.24
N GLN A 93 -4.85 10.87 15.00
CA GLN A 93 -3.52 11.19 14.44
C GLN A 93 -2.54 10.02 14.26
N CYS A 94 -2.84 8.82 14.78
CA CYS A 94 -1.96 7.65 14.56
C CYS A 94 -2.30 6.88 13.28
N LEU A 95 -3.48 7.13 12.71
CA LEU A 95 -4.03 6.43 11.55
C LEU A 95 -4.55 7.42 10.52
N THR A 96 -3.95 7.41 9.34
CA THR A 96 -4.50 8.14 8.21
C THR A 96 -5.62 7.31 7.59
N PHE A 97 -6.87 7.54 8.02
CA PHE A 97 -8.09 7.05 7.35
C PHE A 97 -8.55 8.01 6.25
N ASN A 98 -7.62 8.41 5.38
CA ASN A 98 -7.91 9.38 4.32
C ASN A 98 -7.91 8.75 2.93
N GLU A 99 -7.52 7.48 2.82
CA GLU A 99 -7.49 6.76 1.56
C GLU A 99 -8.76 5.92 1.43
N ASN A 100 -9.47 6.06 0.32
CA ASN A 100 -10.61 5.20 0.01
C ASN A 100 -10.42 4.53 -1.35
N SER A 101 -11.22 3.49 -1.62
CA SER A 101 -11.11 2.71 -2.85
C SER A 101 -11.27 3.56 -4.12
N SER A 102 -12.11 4.59 -4.09
CA SER A 102 -12.35 5.48 -5.24
C SER A 102 -11.17 6.42 -5.51
N THR A 103 -10.56 7.00 -4.47
CA THR A 103 -9.38 7.87 -4.62
C THR A 103 -8.17 7.05 -5.09
N LEU A 104 -7.98 5.86 -4.53
CA LEU A 104 -6.94 4.93 -4.99
C LEU A 104 -7.16 4.53 -6.45
N PHE A 105 -8.38 4.14 -6.83
CA PHE A 105 -8.71 3.80 -8.21
C PHE A 105 -8.42 4.96 -9.17
N THR A 106 -8.82 6.18 -8.80
CA THR A 106 -8.54 7.39 -9.58
C THR A 106 -7.04 7.63 -9.75
N PHE A 107 -6.26 7.45 -8.68
CA PHE A 107 -4.80 7.54 -8.74
C PHE A 107 -4.20 6.52 -9.70
N PHE A 108 -4.68 5.26 -9.70
CA PHE A 108 -4.26 4.25 -10.66
C PHE A 108 -4.57 4.65 -12.10
N LEU A 109 -5.77 5.18 -12.37
CA LEU A 109 -6.13 5.67 -13.70
C LEU A 109 -5.20 6.80 -14.15
N GLN A 110 -4.92 7.76 -13.28
CA GLN A 110 -3.98 8.85 -13.58
C GLN A 110 -2.58 8.33 -13.87
N MET A 111 -2.09 7.37 -13.08
CA MET A 111 -0.78 6.75 -13.28
C MET A 111 -0.68 6.01 -14.62
N LEU A 112 -1.74 5.32 -15.04
CA LEU A 112 -1.79 4.61 -16.32
C LEU A 112 -1.92 5.58 -17.52
N HIS A 113 -2.80 6.58 -17.44
CA HIS A 113 -3.11 7.46 -18.57
C HIS A 113 -2.10 8.59 -18.77
N ASN A 114 -1.42 9.01 -17.70
CA ASN A 114 -0.51 10.15 -17.74
C ASN A 114 0.97 9.73 -17.68
N ASN A 115 1.28 8.47 -18.02
CA ASN A 115 2.66 8.04 -18.07
C ASN A 115 3.36 8.55 -19.34
N ILE A 116 4.33 9.44 -19.15
CA ILE A 116 5.12 10.05 -20.22
C ILE A 116 6.48 9.36 -20.28
N LEU A 117 6.84 8.88 -21.46
CA LEU A 117 8.12 8.26 -21.76
C LEU A 117 9.00 9.24 -22.53
N GLU A 118 10.22 9.47 -22.05
CA GLU A 118 11.25 10.19 -22.78
C GLU A 118 12.16 9.20 -23.50
N ILE A 119 12.19 9.27 -24.83
CA ILE A 119 13.03 8.40 -25.67
C ILE A 119 13.87 9.31 -26.58
N GLY A 120 15.16 9.41 -26.28
CA GLY A 120 16.05 10.38 -26.92
C GLY A 120 15.66 11.82 -26.55
N HIS A 121 15.20 12.61 -27.53
CA HIS A 121 14.74 13.99 -27.34
C HIS A 121 13.25 14.16 -27.65
N ARG A 122 12.47 13.09 -27.48
CA ARG A 122 11.03 13.07 -27.79
C ARG A 122 10.25 12.49 -26.62
N TYR A 123 9.06 13.04 -26.40
CA TYR A 123 8.12 12.61 -25.38
C TYR A 123 6.96 11.84 -26.00
N TYR A 124 6.59 10.74 -25.37
CA TYR A 124 5.53 9.83 -25.80
C TYR A 124 4.60 9.54 -24.64
N ILE A 125 3.32 9.31 -24.91
CA ILE A 125 2.38 8.81 -23.90
C ILE A 125 2.31 7.29 -24.04
N GLN A 126 2.45 6.58 -22.92
CA GLN A 126 2.26 5.14 -22.91
C GLN A 126 0.77 4.81 -23.07
N CYS A 127 0.40 4.15 -24.18
CA CYS A 127 -0.97 3.74 -24.45
C CYS A 127 -1.24 2.25 -24.13
N SER A 128 -0.18 1.49 -23.82
CA SER A 128 -0.24 0.07 -23.51
C SER A 128 0.88 -0.30 -22.55
N GLY A 129 0.58 -1.25 -21.68
CA GLY A 129 1.51 -1.78 -20.71
C GLY A 129 1.50 -1.05 -19.37
N ILE A 130 2.27 -1.60 -18.43
CA ILE A 130 2.39 -1.05 -17.08
C ILE A 130 3.59 -0.10 -17.03
N PRO A 131 3.44 1.14 -16.51
CA PRO A 131 4.56 2.05 -16.29
C PRO A 131 5.70 1.39 -15.51
N GLN A 132 6.89 1.35 -16.13
CA GLN A 132 8.07 0.73 -15.53
C GLN A 132 8.71 1.66 -14.50
N GLY A 133 9.27 1.09 -13.44
CA GLY A 133 9.85 1.85 -12.32
C GLY A 133 8.88 2.14 -11.17
N SER A 134 7.59 1.81 -11.33
CA SER A 134 6.64 1.80 -10.22
C SER A 134 6.85 0.56 -9.35
N ILE A 135 6.75 0.73 -8.03
CA ILE A 135 6.74 -0.40 -7.08
C ILE A 135 5.55 -1.35 -7.31
N LEU A 136 4.51 -0.87 -8.00
CA LEU A 136 3.29 -1.63 -8.27
C LEU A 136 3.38 -2.46 -9.54
N SER A 137 4.38 -2.25 -10.41
CA SER A 137 4.40 -2.84 -11.74
C SER A 137 4.33 -4.36 -11.69
N THR A 138 5.13 -4.99 -10.82
CA THR A 138 5.14 -6.45 -10.63
C THR A 138 3.79 -6.98 -10.16
N LEU A 139 3.17 -6.34 -9.17
CA LEU A 139 1.87 -6.76 -8.64
C LEU A 139 0.78 -6.65 -9.70
N LEU A 140 0.73 -5.52 -10.42
CA LEU A 140 -0.24 -5.30 -11.50
C LEU A 140 -0.08 -6.35 -12.61
N CYS A 141 1.15 -6.69 -12.96
CA CYS A 141 1.45 -7.73 -13.95
C CYS A 141 0.93 -9.09 -13.48
N SER A 142 1.26 -9.48 -12.25
CA SER A 142 0.80 -10.76 -11.69
C SER A 142 -0.72 -10.84 -11.59
N LEU A 143 -1.39 -9.77 -11.16
CA LEU A 143 -2.86 -9.73 -11.10
C LEU A 143 -3.48 -9.85 -12.49
N CYS A 144 -2.95 -9.13 -13.49
CA CYS A 144 -3.50 -9.17 -14.84
C CYS A 144 -3.30 -10.52 -15.51
N TYR A 145 -2.12 -11.14 -15.39
CA TYR A 145 -1.89 -12.46 -15.95
C TYR A 145 -2.68 -13.54 -15.20
N GLY A 146 -2.79 -13.45 -13.87
CA GLY A 146 -3.63 -14.37 -13.09
C GLY A 146 -5.14 -14.25 -13.40
N ASP A 147 -5.60 -13.12 -13.94
CA ASP A 147 -6.98 -12.92 -14.43
C ASP A 147 -7.15 -13.22 -15.93
N MET A 148 -6.06 -13.52 -16.64
CA MET A 148 -6.09 -13.96 -18.05
C MET A 148 -5.90 -15.47 -18.21
N GLU A 149 -5.26 -16.11 -17.22
CA GLU A 149 -5.16 -17.57 -17.08
C GLU A 149 -6.49 -18.19 -16.62
#